data_AF-A0A9R1DT32-F1
#
_entry.id   AF-A0A9R1DT32-F1
#
_cell.length_a   1.000
_cell.length_b   1.000
_cell.length_c   1.000
_cell.angle_alpha   90.00
_cell.angle_beta   90.00
_cell.angle_gamma   90.00
#
_symmetry.space_group_name_H-M   'P 1'
#
loop_
_entity.id
_entity.type
_entity.pdbx_description
1 polymer ?
#
loop_
_entity_poly.entity_id
_entity_poly.type
_entity_poly.pdbx_seq_one_letter_code
_entity_poly.pdbx_strand_id
1 'polypeptide(L)' 'KLRAPEAREMGVVDVVCPGAPETAAEALKLAEQLAARKWDGAVYASIRMSMFPDACRAVGIAVESDEEKSRHFASRL' A
#
# COMPACT_ATOMS: atom_id res chain seq x y z
N LYS A 1 -3.18 -23.34 -10.29
CA LYS A 1 -2.85 -22.47 -9.13
C LYS A 1 -1.42 -21.99 -9.33
N LEU A 2 -1.14 -20.69 -9.19
CA LEU A 2 0.21 -20.14 -9.24
C LEU A 2 0.95 -20.49 -7.95
N ARG A 3 2.21 -20.96 -8.01
CA ARG A 3 2.99 -21.25 -6.80
C ARG A 3 3.62 -19.97 -6.26
N ALA A 4 3.86 -19.91 -4.95
CA ALA A 4 4.37 -18.70 -4.30
C ALA A 4 5.73 -18.22 -4.87
N PRO A 5 6.72 -19.08 -5.15
CA PRO A 5 7.97 -18.64 -5.79
C PRO A 5 7.76 -18.03 -7.19
N GLU A 6 6.89 -18.64 -8.00
CA GLU A 6 6.55 -18.14 -9.35
C GLU A 6 5.84 -16.78 -9.26
N ALA A 7 4.92 -16.62 -8.31
CA ALA A 7 4.24 -15.35 -8.05
C ALA A 7 5.22 -14.23 -7.66
N ARG A 8 6.31 -14.57 -6.94
CA ARG A 8 7.35 -13.62 -6.60
C ARG A 8 8.17 -13.21 -7.82
N GLU A 9 8.56 -14.16 -8.65
CA GLU A 9 9.28 -13.89 -9.91
C GLU A 9 8.45 -13.01 -10.86
N MET A 10 7.13 -13.19 -10.88
CA MET A 10 6.20 -12.37 -11.65
C MET A 10 5.90 -11.00 -11.02
N GLY A 11 6.42 -10.70 -9.82
CA GLY A 11 6.15 -9.46 -9.11
C GLY A 11 4.73 -9.34 -8.54
N VAL A 12 3.99 -10.45 -8.44
CA VAL A 12 2.63 -10.49 -7.86
C VAL A 12 2.68 -10.42 -6.33
N VAL A 13 3.73 -10.98 -5.72
CA VAL A 13 3.99 -10.92 -4.28
C VAL A 13 5.43 -10.50 -4.01
N ASP A 14 5.65 -9.69 -2.99
CA ASP A 14 7.00 -9.21 -2.64
C ASP A 14 7.81 -10.26 -1.86
N VAL A 15 7.14 -11.06 -1.02
CA VAL A 15 7.76 -11.99 -0.08
C VAL A 15 7.04 -13.35 -0.11
N VAL A 16 7.83 -14.43 -0.05
CA VAL A 16 7.35 -15.81 0.08
C VAL A 16 7.74 -16.32 1.45
N CYS A 17 6.77 -16.82 2.21
CA CYS A 17 6.97 -17.38 3.53
C CYS A 17 6.72 -18.90 3.53
N PRO A 18 7.30 -19.66 4.47
CA PRO A 18 7.13 -21.12 4.56
C PRO A 18 5.67 -21.58 4.75
N GLY A 19 4.84 -20.76 5.41
CA GLY A 19 3.47 -21.09 5.73
C GLY A 19 2.66 -19.88 6.17
N ALA A 20 1.39 -20.13 6.54
CA ALA A 20 0.47 -19.08 6.97
C ALA A 20 0.90 -18.37 8.28
N PRO A 21 1.37 -19.08 9.33
CA PRO A 21 1.84 -18.43 10.55
C PRO A 21 3.04 -17.50 10.30
N GLU A 22 4.01 -17.94 9.50
CA GLU A 22 5.20 -17.15 9.17
C GLU A 22 4.82 -15.94 8.31
N THR A 23 3.86 -16.10 7.39
CA THR A 23 3.31 -14.98 6.61
C THR A 23 2.70 -13.92 7.51
N ALA A 24 1.90 -14.32 8.50
CA ALA A 24 1.28 -13.39 9.43
C ALA A 24 2.34 -12.67 10.30
N ALA A 25 3.36 -13.40 10.77
CA ALA A 25 4.46 -12.82 11.55
C ALA A 25 5.27 -11.79 10.75
N GLU A 26 5.67 -12.10 9.51
CA GLU A 26 6.39 -11.14 8.66
C GLU A 26 5.51 -9.94 8.26
N ALA A 27 4.20 -10.15 8.04
CA ALA A 27 3.27 -9.05 7.78
C ALA A 27 3.15 -8.09 8.98
N LEU A 28 3.05 -8.62 10.20
CA LEU A 28 3.01 -7.82 11.43
C LEU A 28 4.30 -7.03 11.63
N LYS A 29 5.46 -7.68 11.46
CA LYS A 29 6.76 -7.03 11.53
C LYS A 29 6.89 -5.88 10.52
N LEU A 30 6.43 -6.07 9.28
CA LEU A 30 6.39 -4.99 8.30
C LEU A 30 5.45 -3.86 8.72
N ALA A 31 4.27 -4.19 9.25
CA ALA A 31 3.31 -3.20 9.72
C ALA A 31 3.90 -2.34 10.85
N GLU A 32 4.60 -2.95 11.81
CA GLU A 32 5.29 -2.24 12.90
C GLU A 32 6.37 -1.29 12.36
N GLN A 33 7.18 -1.74 11.40
CA GLN A 33 8.19 -0.90 10.74
C GLN A 33 7.59 0.30 10.00
N LEU A 34 6.43 0.12 9.37
CA LEU A 34 5.71 1.20 8.69
C LEU A 34 5.09 2.17 9.71
N ALA A 35 4.45 1.65 10.77
CA ALA A 35 3.85 2.45 11.83
C ALA A 35 4.88 3.33 12.55
N ALA A 36 6.09 2.80 12.78
CA ALA A 36 7.20 3.54 13.39
C ALA A 36 7.60 4.82 12.62
N ARG A 37 7.24 4.94 11.33
CA ARG A 37 7.53 6.12 10.51
C ARG A 37 6.63 7.31 10.81
N LYS A 38 5.57 7.14 11.62
CA LYS A 38 4.65 8.21 12.06
C LYS A 38 4.13 9.09 10.92
N TRP A 39 3.81 8.44 9.80
CA TRP A 39 3.24 9.12 8.64
C TRP A 39 1.89 9.73 8.94
N ASP A 40 1.57 10.81 8.23
CA ASP A 40 0.19 11.26 8.18
C ASP A 40 -0.64 10.24 7.42
N GLY A 41 -1.72 9.75 8.02
CA GLY A 41 -2.61 8.81 7.33
C GLY A 41 -3.21 9.42 6.07
N ALA A 42 -3.60 10.70 6.12
CA ALA A 42 -4.26 11.37 5.00
C ALA A 42 -3.28 11.68 3.87
N VAL A 43 -2.09 12.20 4.19
CA VAL A 43 -1.04 12.45 3.19
C VAL A 43 -0.56 11.14 2.56
N TYR A 44 -0.32 10.11 3.37
CA TYR A 44 0.12 8.81 2.86
C TYR A 44 -0.91 8.19 1.92
N ALA A 45 -2.20 8.21 2.29
CA ALA A 45 -3.28 7.72 1.43
C ALA A 45 -3.35 8.48 0.11
N SER A 46 -3.33 9.82 0.16
CA SER A 46 -3.39 10.68 -1.03
C SER A 46 -2.23 10.43 -2.00
N ILE A 47 -0.99 10.27 -1.48
CA ILE A 47 0.17 9.88 -2.29
C ILE A 47 -0.05 8.52 -2.95
N ARG A 48 -0.45 7.50 -2.18
CA ARG A 48 -0.63 6.13 -2.70
C ARG A 48 -1.71 6.06 -3.78
N MET A 49 -2.83 6.77 -3.60
CA MET A 49 -3.90 6.83 -4.60
C MET A 49 -3.46 7.57 -5.86
N SER A 50 -2.73 8.68 -5.70
CA SER A 50 -2.22 9.48 -6.81
C SER A 50 -1.16 8.76 -7.65
N MET A 51 -0.40 7.82 -7.06
CA MET A 51 0.58 7.00 -7.80
C MET A 51 -0.05 5.95 -8.71
N PHE A 52 -1.30 5.52 -8.46
CA PHE A 52 -1.95 4.43 -9.19
C PHE A 52 -3.40 4.77 -9.60
N PRO A 53 -3.63 5.88 -10.33
CA PRO A 53 -4.98 6.36 -10.61
C PRO A 53 -5.82 5.39 -11.45
N ASP A 54 -5.20 4.69 -12.41
CA ASP A 54 -5.87 3.68 -13.23
C ASP A 54 -6.30 2.46 -12.41
N ALA A 55 -5.44 2.01 -11.49
CA ALA A 55 -5.76 0.89 -10.62
C ALA A 55 -6.92 1.23 -9.69
N CYS A 56 -6.91 2.43 -9.08
CA CYS A 56 -8.02 2.93 -8.27
C CYS A 56 -9.34 2.93 -9.05
N ARG A 57 -9.35 3.48 -10.27
CA ARG A 57 -10.54 3.46 -11.13
C ARG A 57 -11.02 2.04 -11.44
N ALA A 58 -10.10 1.13 -11.77
CA ALA A 58 -10.42 -0.23 -12.13
C ALA A 58 -11.12 -1.01 -10.99
N VAL A 59 -10.83 -0.67 -9.72
CA VAL A 59 -11.46 -1.30 -8.54
C VAL A 59 -12.55 -0.43 -7.91
N GLY A 60 -12.98 0.65 -8.57
CA GLY A 60 -14.06 1.52 -8.08
C GLY A 60 -13.70 2.42 -6.90
N ILE A 61 -12.41 2.63 -6.63
CA ILE A 61 -11.95 3.61 -5.65
C ILE A 61 -12.07 5.01 -6.29
N ALA A 62 -12.82 5.90 -5.63
CA ALA A 62 -12.93 7.29 -6.05
C ALA A 62 -11.55 7.96 -6.04
N VAL A 63 -11.19 8.61 -7.15
CA VAL A 63 -9.95 9.39 -7.25
C VAL A 63 -10.21 10.76 -6.65
N GLU A 64 -9.34 11.17 -5.73
CA GLU A 64 -9.41 12.49 -5.10
C GLU A 64 -9.35 13.61 -6.15
N SER A 65 -10.14 14.67 -5.91
CA SER A 65 -10.03 15.92 -6.66
C SER A 65 -8.70 16.62 -6.36
N ASP A 66 -8.31 17.57 -7.20
CA ASP A 66 -7.10 18.33 -6.96
C ASP A 66 -7.21 19.26 -5.73
N GLU A 67 -8.44 19.68 -5.37
CA GLU A 67 -8.67 20.40 -4.11
C GLU A 67 -8.48 19.48 -2.90
N GLU A 68 -8.97 18.24 -2.97
CA GLU A 68 -8.80 17.23 -1.92
C GLU A 68 -7.32 16.95 -1.65
N LYS A 69 -6.55 16.66 -2.72
CA LYS A 69 -5.10 16.46 -2.63
C LYS A 69 -4.41 17.68 -2.00
N SER A 70 -4.72 18.88 -2.49
CA SER A 70 -4.09 20.11 -2.01
C SER A 70 -4.33 20.33 -0.51
N ARG A 71 -5.52 20.01 0.02
CA ARG A 71 -5.80 20.07 1.46
C ARG A 71 -4.95 19.08 2.26
N HIS A 72 -4.77 17.86 1.76
CA HIS A 72 -3.94 16.86 2.42
C HIS A 72 -2.47 17.29 2.45
N PHE A 73 -1.93 17.80 1.34
CA PHE A 73 -0.53 18.26 1.32
C PHE A 73 -0.28 19.54 2.12
N ALA A 74 -1.27 20.43 2.19
CA ALA A 74 -1.16 21.69 2.95
C ALA A 74 -1.29 21.50 4.48
N SER A 75 -1.83 20.37 4.97
CA SER A 75 -2.04 20.15 6.41
C SER A 75 -0.75 20.00 7.23
N ARG A 76 0.42 19.99 6.57
CA ARG A 76 1.75 19.86 7.19
C ARG A 76 2.72 21.01 6.89
N LEU A 77 2.27 22.06 6.20
CA LEU A 77 2.96 23.34 6.06
C LEU A 77 2.56 24.26 7.21
#